data_AF-A0A8M1K6Q6-F1
#
_entry.id   AF-A0A8M1K6Q6-F1
#
_cell.length_a   1.000
_cell.length_b   1.000
_cell.length_c   1.000
_cell.angle_alpha   90.00
_cell.angle_beta   90.00
_cell.angle_gamma   90.00
#
_symmetry.space_group_name_H-M   'P 1'
#
loop_
_entity.id
_entity.type
_entity.pdbx_description
1 polymer ?
#
loop_
_entity_poly.entity_id
_entity_poly.type
_entity_poly.pdbx_seq_one_letter_code
_entity_poly.pdbx_strand_id
1 'polypeptide(L)'
;MLIWASYPSAASCNNVQVCEFLVESTVAAEKCEDMDEGYAQCSQFLYSVQEKMGIMNRGVVYGLWDYEVEAEDELSFREGDCMTILRRQDQEETQWWWPRCGDKEGYIPRNLLGLYLRIKPRQRSLAEEYYVAYQTDITHKHTRIHLHTHTVQQNTKSPSTAHLC
;
A
#
# COMPACT_ATOMS: atom_id res chain seq x y z
N MET A 1 17.90 2.93 -14.41
CA MET A 1 18.41 2.48 -13.09
C MET A 1 17.17 2.08 -12.30
N LEU A 2 16.92 0.78 -12.17
CA LEU A 2 15.66 0.25 -11.66
C LEU A 2 15.64 0.41 -10.14
N ILE A 3 14.92 1.42 -9.64
CA ILE A 3 14.60 1.51 -8.21
C ILE A 3 13.54 0.44 -7.97
N TRP A 4 13.96 -0.60 -7.27
CA TRP A 4 13.10 -1.63 -6.72
C TRP A 4 12.04 -0.92 -5.88
N ALA A 5 10.77 -0.96 -6.30
CA ALA A 5 9.68 -0.38 -5.53
C ALA A 5 9.38 -1.28 -4.32
N SER A 6 10.29 -1.28 -3.35
CA SER A 6 10.02 -1.72 -1.99
C SER A 6 8.89 -0.84 -1.41
N TYR A 7 8.08 -1.35 -0.48
CA TYR A 7 7.00 -0.57 0.15
C TYR A 7 7.44 0.83 0.68
N PRO A 8 8.66 1.00 1.24
CA PRO A 8 9.22 2.32 1.54
C PRO A 8 9.30 3.29 0.34
N SER A 9 9.59 2.77 -0.86
CA SER A 9 9.67 3.55 -2.10
C SER A 9 8.30 3.93 -2.65
N ALA A 10 7.23 3.19 -2.33
CA ALA A 10 5.87 3.55 -2.72
C ALA A 10 5.32 4.69 -1.84
N ALA A 11 5.60 4.63 -0.53
CA ALA A 11 5.26 5.69 0.41
C ALA A 11 6.02 6.99 0.09
N SER A 12 7.32 6.91 -0.23
CA SER A 12 8.10 8.09 -0.63
C SER A 12 7.65 8.70 -1.96
N CYS A 13 6.94 7.93 -2.80
CA CYS A 13 6.34 8.45 -4.03
C CYS A 13 4.86 8.85 -3.86
N ASN A 14 4.34 8.87 -2.63
CA ASN A 14 2.96 9.24 -2.29
C ASN A 14 1.89 8.47 -3.11
N ASN A 15 2.18 7.23 -3.54
CA ASN A 15 1.32 6.48 -4.43
C ASN A 15 0.33 5.60 -3.64
N VAL A 16 -0.84 6.17 -3.33
CA VAL A 16 -1.88 5.49 -2.51
C VAL A 16 -2.33 4.15 -3.10
N GLN A 17 -2.43 4.03 -4.43
CA GLN A 17 -2.90 2.79 -5.08
C GLN A 17 -1.91 1.65 -4.89
N VAL A 18 -0.62 1.96 -4.91
CA VAL A 18 0.44 0.99 -4.66
C VAL A 18 0.58 0.72 -3.15
N CYS A 19 0.44 1.73 -2.30
CA CYS A 19 0.43 1.57 -0.84
C CYS A 19 -0.75 0.73 -0.34
N GLU A 20 -1.93 0.84 -0.95
CA GLU A 20 -3.11 0.00 -0.66
C GLU A 20 -2.84 -1.48 -0.98
N PHE A 21 -2.07 -1.74 -2.03
CA PHE A 21 -1.70 -3.10 -2.44
C PHE A 21 -0.54 -3.69 -1.64
N LEU A 22 0.37 -2.83 -1.16
CA LEU A 22 1.64 -3.23 -0.54
C LEU A 22 1.67 -3.07 0.98
N VAL A 23 0.54 -2.94 1.71
CA VAL A 23 0.51 -2.67 3.17
C VAL A 23 1.34 -3.71 3.96
N GLU A 24 2.65 -3.47 4.03
CA GLU A 24 3.71 -4.39 4.46
C GLU A 24 4.35 -3.91 5.77
N SER A 25 3.91 -2.80 6.36
CA SER A 25 4.24 -2.43 7.75
C SER A 25 3.43 -1.25 8.27
N THR A 26 3.28 -1.18 9.59
CA THR A 26 2.73 -0.03 10.33
C THR A 26 3.65 1.17 10.41
N VAL A 27 4.82 1.17 9.77
CA VAL A 27 5.84 2.24 9.88
C VAL A 27 5.90 3.09 8.60
N ALA A 28 4.94 2.90 7.70
CA ALA A 28 4.99 3.46 6.35
C ALA A 28 4.60 4.94 6.27
N ALA A 29 3.68 5.40 7.12
CA ALA A 29 3.19 6.78 7.06
C ALA A 29 4.32 7.80 7.30
N GLU A 30 5.30 7.45 8.15
CA GLU A 30 6.47 8.27 8.44
C GLU A 30 7.41 8.46 7.24
N LYS A 31 7.20 7.72 6.15
CA LYS A 31 8.03 7.77 4.93
C LYS A 31 7.38 8.54 3.77
N CYS A 32 6.23 9.18 4.00
CA CYS A 32 5.61 10.04 2.99
C CYS A 32 6.37 11.37 2.90
N GLU A 33 6.62 11.86 1.68
CA GLU A 33 7.33 13.13 1.44
C GLU A 33 6.32 14.28 1.41
N ASP A 34 6.44 15.22 2.35
CA ASP A 34 5.45 16.28 2.63
C ASP A 34 5.38 17.38 1.56
N MET A 35 6.47 17.58 0.83
CA MET A 35 6.59 18.56 -0.24
C MET A 35 6.11 18.04 -1.60
N ASP A 36 5.84 16.74 -1.73
CA ASP A 36 5.47 16.10 -2.99
C ASP A 36 3.95 15.98 -3.16
N GLU A 37 3.50 15.98 -4.42
CA GLU A 37 2.08 15.82 -4.76
C GLU A 37 1.54 14.47 -4.23
N GLY A 38 0.31 14.46 -3.73
CA GLY A 38 -0.34 13.26 -3.20
C GLY A 38 -0.02 12.93 -1.73
N TYR A 39 0.87 13.68 -1.07
CA TYR A 39 1.24 13.49 0.33
C TYR A 39 0.03 13.34 1.26
N ALA A 40 -0.89 14.32 1.21
CA ALA A 40 -2.04 14.35 2.10
C ALA A 40 -2.91 13.09 1.99
N GLN A 41 -3.11 12.59 0.77
CA GLN A 41 -3.93 11.41 0.53
C GLN A 41 -3.21 10.12 0.96
N CYS A 42 -1.91 10.00 0.66
CA CYS A 42 -1.11 8.83 1.00
C CYS A 42 -0.90 8.72 2.52
N SER A 43 -0.46 9.80 3.17
CA SER A 43 -0.23 9.84 4.61
C SER A 43 -1.51 9.58 5.40
N GLN A 44 -2.63 10.24 5.06
CA GLN A 44 -3.91 10.01 5.75
C GLN A 44 -4.39 8.56 5.62
N PHE A 45 -4.24 7.95 4.45
CA PHE A 45 -4.57 6.54 4.26
C PHE A 45 -3.71 5.65 5.17
N LEU A 46 -2.39 5.84 5.16
CA LEU A 46 -1.46 5.03 5.95
C LEU A 46 -1.67 5.22 7.45
N TYR A 47 -1.91 6.44 7.93
CA TYR A 47 -2.27 6.70 9.32
C TYR A 47 -3.61 6.06 9.70
N SER A 48 -4.62 6.14 8.82
CA SER A 48 -5.92 5.49 9.06
C SER A 48 -5.78 3.97 9.16
N VAL A 49 -4.91 3.38 8.34
CA VAL A 49 -4.56 1.96 8.40
C VAL A 49 -3.89 1.61 9.72
N GLN A 50 -2.87 2.39 10.14
CA GLN A 50 -2.18 2.18 11.41
C GLN A 50 -3.11 2.29 12.62
N GLU A 51 -4.02 3.27 12.60
CA GLU A 51 -4.98 3.50 13.67
C GLU A 51 -6.01 2.37 13.77
N LYS A 52 -6.44 1.81 12.63
CA LYS A 52 -7.49 0.77 12.58
C LYS A 52 -6.95 -0.65 12.61
N MET A 53 -5.65 -0.86 12.42
CA MET A 53 -5.03 -2.18 12.51
C MET A 53 -5.24 -2.80 13.89
N GLY A 54 -5.58 -4.09 13.95
CA GLY A 54 -5.93 -4.75 15.22
C GLY A 54 -7.30 -4.37 15.78
N ILE A 55 -8.10 -3.58 15.06
CA ILE A 55 -9.53 -3.32 15.37
C ILE A 55 -10.40 -3.77 14.18
N MET A 56 -10.03 -3.33 12.98
CA MET A 56 -10.69 -3.78 11.77
C MET A 56 -10.48 -5.27 11.53
N ASN A 57 -11.27 -5.87 10.63
CA ASN A 57 -11.20 -7.31 10.33
C ASN A 57 -11.31 -8.19 11.58
N ARG A 58 -12.11 -7.78 12.57
CA ARG A 58 -12.27 -8.44 13.87
C ARG A 58 -10.95 -8.57 14.65
N GLY A 59 -10.05 -7.61 14.47
CA GLY A 59 -8.72 -7.61 15.11
C GLY A 59 -7.70 -8.54 14.47
N VAL A 60 -8.01 -9.14 13.32
CA VAL A 60 -7.08 -10.04 12.62
C VAL A 60 -5.91 -9.26 12.02
N VAL A 61 -4.71 -9.78 12.25
CA VAL A 61 -3.42 -9.30 11.71
C VAL A 61 -2.53 -10.49 11.34
N TYR A 62 -1.47 -10.21 10.60
CA TYR A 62 -0.50 -11.21 10.16
C TYR A 62 0.93 -10.86 10.58
N GLY A 63 1.71 -11.87 10.95
CA GLY A 63 3.15 -11.75 11.14
C GLY A 63 3.84 -11.52 9.80
N LEU A 64 4.63 -10.46 9.68
CA LEU A 64 5.37 -10.13 8.46
C LEU A 64 6.83 -10.57 8.51
N TRP A 65 7.31 -10.90 9.70
CA TRP A 65 8.62 -11.47 9.98
C TRP A 65 8.48 -12.50 11.09
N ASP A 66 9.49 -13.35 11.23
CA ASP A 66 9.60 -14.23 12.39
C ASP A 66 9.94 -13.41 13.64
N TYR A 67 9.36 -13.80 14.76
CA TYR A 67 9.67 -13.27 16.09
C TYR A 67 9.82 -14.42 17.08
N GLU A 68 10.93 -14.43 17.81
CA GLU A 68 11.18 -15.34 18.91
C GLU A 68 11.11 -14.55 20.21
N VAL A 69 10.53 -15.16 21.24
CA VAL A 69 10.30 -14.51 22.54
C VAL A 69 11.61 -14.20 23.26
N GLU A 70 11.68 -13.03 23.89
CA GLU A 70 12.79 -12.59 24.74
C GLU A 70 12.39 -12.55 26.24
N ALA A 71 11.09 -12.42 26.54
CA ALA A 71 10.53 -12.44 27.89
C ALA A 71 9.41 -13.49 28.06
N GLU A 72 9.07 -13.81 29.31
CA GLU A 72 8.11 -14.89 29.65
C GLU A 72 6.67 -14.58 29.25
N ASP A 73 6.32 -13.30 29.12
CA ASP A 73 4.99 -12.80 28.77
C ASP A 73 4.84 -12.49 27.28
N GLU A 74 5.85 -12.80 26.46
CA GLU A 74 5.84 -12.62 25.02
C GLU A 74 5.33 -13.84 24.25
N LEU A 75 4.93 -13.64 22.99
CA LEU A 75 4.45 -14.68 22.08
C LEU A 75 5.31 -14.76 20.81
N SER A 76 5.88 -15.93 20.54
CA SER A 76 6.57 -16.17 19.27
C SER A 76 5.60 -16.44 18.12
N PHE A 77 5.95 -15.99 16.93
CA PHE A 77 5.19 -16.20 15.70
C PHE A 77 6.11 -16.24 14.49
N ARG A 78 5.61 -16.82 13.40
CA ARG A 78 6.31 -16.90 12.10
C ARG A 78 5.73 -15.93 11.09
N GLU A 79 6.52 -15.61 10.07
CA GLU A 79 6.01 -14.94 8.88
C GLU A 79 4.80 -15.71 8.33
N GLY A 80 3.69 -15.00 8.19
CA GLY A 80 2.43 -15.50 7.68
C GLY A 80 1.44 -15.99 8.73
N ASP A 81 1.83 -16.07 10.01
CA ASP A 81 0.92 -16.47 11.08
C ASP A 81 -0.23 -15.48 11.22
N CYS A 82 -1.44 -16.03 11.38
CA CYS A 82 -2.67 -15.26 11.58
C CYS A 82 -2.95 -15.13 13.08
N MET A 83 -3.10 -13.89 13.53
CA MET A 83 -3.29 -13.57 14.95
C MET A 83 -4.48 -12.63 15.14
N THR A 84 -5.12 -12.69 16.30
CA THR A 84 -6.21 -11.78 16.67
C THR A 84 -5.76 -10.87 17.81
N ILE A 85 -5.73 -9.56 17.59
CA ILE A 85 -5.38 -8.59 18.62
C ILE A 85 -6.49 -8.52 19.66
N LEU A 86 -6.14 -8.78 20.93
CA LEU A 86 -7.06 -8.69 22.06
C LEU A 86 -6.91 -7.36 22.80
N ARG A 87 -5.67 -6.87 22.95
CA ARG A 87 -5.36 -5.58 23.60
C ARG A 87 -4.25 -4.84 22.85
N ARG A 88 -4.41 -3.52 22.70
CA ARG A 88 -3.49 -2.62 21.98
C ARG A 88 -2.83 -1.56 22.87
N GLN A 89 -3.37 -1.35 24.06
CA GLN A 89 -3.10 -0.16 24.85
C GLN A 89 -2.90 -0.55 26.29
N ASP A 90 -1.63 -0.55 26.68
CA ASP A 90 -1.23 -0.13 28.01
C ASP A 90 -0.83 1.35 27.89
N GLN A 91 -1.08 2.16 28.92
CA GLN A 91 -0.88 3.63 28.87
C GLN A 91 0.58 4.04 28.61
N GLU A 92 1.52 3.09 28.74
CA GLU A 92 2.97 3.29 28.61
C GLU A 92 3.56 2.53 27.39
N GLU A 93 2.95 1.43 26.94
CA GLU A 93 3.53 0.54 25.91
C GLU A 93 2.75 0.51 24.60
N THR A 94 2.72 1.64 23.89
CA THR A 94 2.02 1.77 22.60
C THR A 94 2.57 0.91 21.46
N GLN A 95 3.73 0.28 21.66
CA GLN A 95 4.44 -0.54 20.67
C GLN A 95 4.24 -2.05 20.84
N TRP A 96 3.69 -2.49 21.98
CA TRP A 96 3.50 -3.89 22.30
C TRP A 96 2.01 -4.22 22.40
N TRP A 97 1.57 -5.20 21.62
CA TRP A 97 0.18 -5.62 21.57
C TRP A 97 0.03 -7.02 22.11
N TRP A 98 -1.14 -7.33 22.69
CA TRP A 98 -1.47 -8.65 23.22
C TRP A 98 -2.43 -9.38 22.27
N PRO A 99 -1.92 -10.20 21.34
CA PRO A 99 -2.71 -11.08 20.49
C PRO A 99 -3.00 -12.45 21.10
N ARG A 100 -3.86 -13.18 20.39
CA ARG A 100 -3.93 -14.64 20.43
C ARG A 100 -3.46 -15.24 19.10
N CYS A 101 -2.60 -16.27 19.17
CA CYS A 101 -2.18 -17.11 18.06
C CYS A 101 -2.45 -18.59 18.41
N GLY A 102 -3.42 -19.20 17.75
CA GLY A 102 -3.92 -20.53 18.16
C GLY A 102 -4.43 -20.51 19.60
N ASP A 103 -3.85 -21.35 20.46
CA ASP A 103 -4.20 -21.46 21.88
C ASP A 103 -3.28 -20.64 22.81
N LYS A 104 -2.36 -19.85 22.24
CA LYS A 104 -1.39 -19.06 23.00
C LYS A 104 -1.67 -17.56 22.91
N GLU A 105 -1.26 -16.85 23.96
CA GLU A 105 -1.34 -15.40 24.07
C GLU A 105 -0.07 -14.86 24.72
N GLY A 106 0.26 -13.61 24.43
CA GLY A 106 1.43 -12.92 24.97
C GLY A 106 1.70 -11.65 24.19
N TYR A 107 2.60 -10.80 24.67
CA TYR A 107 3.01 -9.57 24.01
C TYR A 107 3.78 -9.83 22.72
N ILE A 108 3.56 -8.98 21.73
CA ILE A 108 4.33 -8.94 20.48
C ILE A 108 4.60 -7.50 20.03
N PRO A 109 5.70 -7.27 19.29
CA PRO A 109 6.01 -5.96 18.73
C PRO A 109 5.11 -5.62 17.52
N ARG A 110 4.37 -4.51 17.58
CA ARG A 110 3.40 -4.13 16.53
C ARG A 110 4.04 -3.84 15.18
N ASN A 111 5.31 -3.43 15.15
CA ASN A 111 6.03 -3.08 13.92
C ASN A 111 6.37 -4.29 13.05
N LEU A 112 6.18 -5.51 13.57
CA LEU A 112 6.35 -6.75 12.82
C LEU A 112 5.03 -7.28 12.23
N LEU A 113 3.95 -6.51 12.34
CA LEU A 113 2.60 -6.89 11.93
C LEU A 113 2.12 -6.15 10.69
N GLY A 114 1.19 -6.78 9.98
CA GLY A 114 0.45 -6.19 8.87
C GLY A 114 -1.02 -6.59 8.87
N LEU A 115 -1.84 -5.79 8.18
CA LEU A 115 -3.23 -6.13 7.90
C LEU A 115 -3.37 -7.29 6.90
N TYR A 116 -2.37 -7.47 6.04
CA TYR A 116 -2.37 -8.46 4.98
C TYR A 116 -1.02 -9.16 4.91
N LEU A 117 -1.01 -10.37 4.35
CA LEU A 117 0.20 -11.16 4.13
C LEU A 117 1.14 -10.48 3.13
N ARG A 118 2.45 -10.67 3.32
CA ARG A 118 3.45 -10.28 2.32
C ARG A 118 3.22 -11.04 1.02
N ILE A 119 3.21 -10.31 -0.09
CA ILE A 119 3.23 -10.92 -1.42
C ILE A 119 4.60 -11.54 -1.62
N LYS A 120 4.68 -12.87 -1.77
CA LYS A 120 5.95 -13.56 -1.98
C LYS A 120 6.67 -12.96 -3.20
N PRO A 121 8.02 -12.87 -3.21
CA PRO A 121 8.77 -12.24 -4.31
C PRO A 121 8.40 -12.74 -5.71
N ARG A 122 8.10 -14.04 -5.84
CA ARG A 122 7.67 -14.67 -7.09
C ARG A 122 6.28 -14.23 -7.58
N GLN A 123 5.39 -13.88 -6.67
CA GLN A 123 4.05 -13.34 -6.98
C GLN A 123 4.11 -11.82 -7.15
N ARG A 124 5.05 -11.17 -6.47
CA ARG A 124 5.34 -9.74 -6.60
C ARG A 124 5.78 -9.40 -8.02
N SER A 125 6.70 -10.16 -8.60
CA SER A 125 7.13 -9.96 -9.99
C SER A 125 5.98 -10.10 -11.00
N LEU A 126 5.05 -11.03 -10.78
CA LEU A 126 3.88 -11.21 -11.64
C LEU A 126 2.84 -10.10 -11.45
N ALA A 127 2.61 -9.66 -10.22
CA ALA A 127 1.70 -8.56 -9.93
C ALA A 127 2.24 -7.22 -10.45
N GLU A 128 3.55 -6.99 -10.31
CA GLU A 128 4.25 -5.84 -10.89
C GLU A 128 4.21 -5.87 -12.41
N GLU A 129 4.49 -7.01 -13.06
CA GLU A 129 4.38 -7.17 -14.50
C GLU A 129 2.94 -6.93 -14.99
N TYR A 130 1.93 -7.45 -14.28
CA TYR A 130 0.52 -7.22 -14.60
C TYR A 130 0.10 -5.76 -14.42
N TYR A 131 0.55 -5.09 -13.36
CA TYR A 131 0.22 -3.69 -13.10
C TYR A 131 0.91 -2.74 -14.11
N VAL A 132 2.17 -3.02 -14.46
CA VAL A 132 2.89 -2.31 -15.53
C VAL A 132 2.22 -2.56 -16.88
N ALA A 133 1.81 -3.78 -17.19
CA ALA A 133 1.05 -4.11 -18.40
C ALA A 133 -0.30 -3.37 -18.44
N TYR A 134 -0.99 -3.29 -17.30
CA TYR A 134 -2.26 -2.57 -17.19
C TYR A 134 -2.09 -1.05 -17.39
N GLN A 135 -1.07 -0.45 -16.76
CA GLN A 135 -0.78 0.98 -16.92
C GLN A 135 -0.31 1.33 -18.34
N THR A 136 0.51 0.49 -18.97
CA THR A 136 0.92 0.69 -20.37
C THR A 136 -0.26 0.59 -21.32
N ASP A 137 -1.19 -0.34 -21.08
CA ASP A 137 -2.40 -0.48 -21.89
C ASP A 137 -3.37 0.70 -21.72
N ILE A 138 -3.51 1.24 -20.50
CA ILE A 138 -4.23 2.50 -20.25
C ILE A 138 -3.55 3.66 -20.98
N THR A 139 -2.23 3.80 -20.86
CA THR A 139 -1.48 4.89 -21.47
C THR A 139 -1.60 4.84 -22.99
N HIS A 140 -1.46 3.66 -23.60
CA HIS A 140 -1.68 3.47 -25.04
C HIS A 140 -3.10 3.83 -25.46
N LYS A 141 -4.13 3.42 -24.69
CA LYS A 141 -5.52 3.82 -24.97
C LYS A 141 -5.69 5.33 -24.89
N HIS A 142 -5.10 5.98 -23.89
CA HIS A 142 -5.18 7.43 -23.70
C HIS A 142 -4.45 8.21 -24.81
N THR A 143 -3.25 7.78 -25.21
CA THR A 143 -2.50 8.35 -26.34
C THR A 143 -3.24 8.15 -27.66
N ARG A 144 -3.88 6.99 -27.86
CA ARG A 144 -4.67 6.70 -29.07
C ARG A 144 -5.91 7.57 -29.15
N ILE A 145 -6.60 7.80 -28.02
CA ILE A 145 -7.71 8.74 -27.93
C ILE A 145 -7.23 10.17 -28.20
N HIS A 146 -6.11 10.61 -27.62
CA HIS A 146 -5.53 11.93 -27.86
C HIS A 146 -5.10 12.17 -29.32
N LEU A 147 -4.49 11.18 -29.97
CA LEU A 147 -4.14 11.24 -31.39
C LEU A 147 -5.40 11.29 -32.27
N HIS A 148 -6.41 10.49 -31.93
CA HIS A 148 -7.68 10.50 -32.64
C HIS A 148 -8.42 11.83 -32.50
N THR A 149 -8.47 12.42 -31.30
CA THR A 149 -9.09 13.73 -31.07
C THR A 149 -8.30 14.86 -31.74
N HIS A 150 -6.97 14.82 -31.75
CA HIS A 150 -6.15 15.77 -32.53
C HIS A 150 -6.41 15.68 -34.03
N THR A 151 -6.51 14.47 -34.58
CA THR A 151 -6.79 14.24 -36.01
C THR A 151 -8.20 14.72 -36.38
N VAL A 152 -9.18 14.45 -35.52
CA VAL A 152 -10.57 14.93 -35.71
C VAL A 152 -10.64 16.46 -35.63
N GLN A 153 -9.95 17.10 -34.67
CA GLN A 153 -9.94 18.56 -34.55
C GLN A 153 -9.23 19.27 -35.71
N GLN A 154 -8.18 18.67 -36.28
CA GLN A 154 -7.50 19.18 -37.47
C GLN A 154 -8.38 19.05 -38.73
N ASN A 155 -9.17 17.99 -38.85
CA ASN A 155 -10.13 17.82 -39.95
C ASN A 155 -11.37 18.74 -39.83
N THR A 156 -11.71 19.23 -38.63
CA THR A 156 -12.82 20.20 -38.44
C THR A 156 -12.40 21.67 -38.58
N LYS A 157 -11.11 21.96 -38.79
CA LYS A 157 -10.59 23.32 -39.02
C LYS A 157 -10.01 23.47 -40.43
N SER A 158 -10.90 23.53 -41.43
CA SER A 158 -10.62 24.19 -42.73
C SER A 158 -11.91 24.86 -43.25
N PRO A 159 -11.82 25.98 -43.99
CA PRO A 159 -12.39 27.25 -43.54
C PRO A 159 -13.78 27.59 -44.10
N SER A 160 -14.66 28.07 -43.21
CA SER A 160 -15.77 28.95 -43.57
C SER A 160 -15.21 30.33 -43.93
N THR A 161 -15.02 30.61 -45.23
CA THR A 161 -15.41 31.86 -45.91
C THR A 161 -14.94 31.87 -47.37
N ALA A 162 -15.90 31.87 -48.30
CA ALA A 162 -15.76 32.54 -49.58
C ALA A 162 -17.13 33.16 -49.94
N HIS A 163 -17.33 34.38 -49.46
CA HIS A 163 -18.14 35.37 -50.17
C HIS A 163 -17.48 35.60 -51.54
N LEU A 164 -18.26 35.68 -52.62
CA LEU A 164 -18.56 36.92 -53.35
C LEU A 164 -19.28 36.63 -54.68
N CYS A 165 -20.06 37.63 -55.08
CA CYS A 165 -20.75 37.87 -56.36
C CYS A 165 -20.09 37.27 -57.61
#